data_AF-A0A661VXJ8-F1
#
_entry.id   AF-A0A661VXJ8-F1
#
_cell.length_a   1.000
_cell.length_b   1.000
_cell.length_c   1.000
_cell.angle_alpha   90.00
_cell.angle_beta   90.00
_cell.angle_gamma   90.00
#
_symmetry.space_group_name_H-M   'P 1'
#
loop_
_entity.id
_entity.type
_entity.pdbx_description
1 polymer ?
#
loop_
_entity_poly.entity_id
_entity_poly.type
_entity_poly.pdbx_seq_one_letter_code
_entity_poly.pdbx_strand_id
1 'polypeptide(L)'
;MCDSDLTAPQTIATEGGAYVADDVDTGGGDFIGRDKIINYQLDLPRLLAALHEALPADDPLPQQLLDSLTRFQELHARLHEWKELHNCLNDVLMVKDQFTREVERLDAQGEPGDRRALARLWRPVAQKVSLLLDWAATVQHIAAPLVQTPDGRQGPRWAVEIGAARAHIEALLQPGEFDLTALYDATYDFSDVSERHLYLADKQLRDTAGTLYTLSQIILGSMKRERLSRAPSGTPTAAGAA
;
A
#
# COMPACT_ATOMS: atom_id res chain seq x y z
N MET A 1 2.60 19.49 -55.75
CA MET A 1 2.38 18.07 -56.07
C MET A 1 2.55 17.30 -54.78
N CYS A 2 1.45 16.71 -54.33
CA CYS A 2 1.42 15.76 -53.22
C CYS A 2 2.22 14.52 -53.61
N ASP A 3 2.93 13.91 -52.67
CA ASP A 3 2.70 12.48 -52.42
C ASP A 3 3.14 12.10 -51.01
N SER A 4 2.28 11.28 -50.41
CA SER A 4 2.20 10.93 -49.01
C SER A 4 2.95 9.63 -48.76
N ASP A 5 3.92 9.63 -47.82
CA ASP A 5 4.42 8.38 -47.26
C ASP A 5 3.59 8.02 -46.01
N LEU A 6 2.73 7.04 -46.20
CA LEU A 6 1.89 6.40 -45.19
C LEU A 6 2.78 5.53 -44.29
N THR A 7 3.22 6.05 -43.15
CA THR A 7 3.71 5.20 -42.05
C THR A 7 2.55 4.42 -41.44
N ALA A 8 2.56 3.11 -41.62
CA ALA A 8 1.67 2.18 -40.93
C ALA A 8 1.90 2.25 -39.40
N PRO A 9 0.84 2.18 -38.57
CA PRO A 9 1.01 2.15 -37.12
C PRO A 9 1.68 0.85 -36.70
N GLN A 10 2.77 0.95 -35.94
CA GLN A 10 3.40 -0.20 -35.31
C GLN A 10 2.50 -0.73 -34.20
N THR A 11 2.09 -1.99 -34.33
CA THR A 11 1.44 -2.75 -33.26
C THR A 11 2.47 -3.08 -32.18
N ILE A 12 2.39 -2.38 -31.04
CA ILE A 12 3.15 -2.71 -29.84
C ILE A 12 2.33 -3.74 -29.05
N ALA A 13 2.85 -4.95 -28.90
CA ALA A 13 2.31 -5.94 -27.99
C ALA A 13 2.69 -5.56 -26.55
N THR A 14 1.80 -4.85 -25.86
CA THR A 14 1.89 -4.61 -24.42
C THR A 14 0.91 -5.52 -23.69
N GLU A 15 1.42 -6.49 -22.94
CA GLU A 15 0.68 -7.10 -21.85
C GLU A 15 0.44 -6.02 -20.78
N GLY A 16 -0.81 -5.51 -20.73
CA GLY A 16 -1.34 -4.82 -19.56
C GLY A 16 -0.93 -3.35 -19.36
N GLY A 17 -1.10 -2.49 -20.36
CA GLY A 17 -1.10 -1.04 -20.13
C GLY A 17 -1.11 -0.22 -21.42
N ALA A 18 -2.27 0.33 -21.79
CA ALA A 18 -2.36 1.29 -22.88
C ALA A 18 -1.99 2.69 -22.37
N TYR A 19 -0.92 3.28 -22.89
CA TYR A 19 -0.71 4.72 -22.83
C TYR A 19 -1.38 5.34 -24.05
N VAL A 20 -2.41 6.15 -23.83
CA VAL A 20 -2.97 7.01 -24.86
C VAL A 20 -2.30 8.37 -24.70
N ALA A 21 -1.42 8.69 -25.65
CA ALA A 21 -0.84 10.01 -25.82
C ALA A 21 -1.75 10.87 -26.69
N ASP A 22 -2.93 11.22 -26.15
CA ASP A 22 -3.65 12.47 -26.44
C ASP A 22 -4.98 12.50 -25.68
N ASP A 23 -5.47 13.71 -25.41
CA ASP A 23 -6.67 14.01 -24.63
C ASP A 23 -7.91 13.38 -25.28
N VAL A 24 -8.45 12.31 -24.66
CA VAL A 24 -9.71 11.71 -25.09
C VAL A 24 -10.82 12.31 -24.24
N ASP A 25 -11.57 13.25 -24.83
CA ASP A 25 -12.83 13.74 -24.27
C ASP A 25 -13.90 12.63 -24.36
N THR A 26 -13.97 11.81 -23.32
CA THR A 26 -15.10 10.90 -23.10
C THR A 26 -16.17 11.65 -22.31
N GLY A 27 -17.16 12.17 -23.03
CA GLY A 27 -18.33 12.81 -22.43
C GLY A 27 -18.90 12.01 -21.26
N GLY A 28 -18.77 12.58 -20.05
CA GLY A 28 -19.50 12.13 -18.86
C GLY A 28 -18.77 11.25 -17.86
N GLY A 29 -17.44 11.19 -17.87
CA GLY A 29 -16.68 10.53 -16.79
C GLY A 29 -15.21 10.92 -16.82
N ASP A 30 -14.85 11.95 -16.06
CA ASP A 30 -13.46 12.36 -15.86
C ASP A 30 -12.67 11.17 -15.29
N PHE A 31 -11.67 10.71 -16.04
CA PHE A 31 -10.74 9.67 -15.63
C PHE A 31 -9.81 10.30 -14.60
N ILE A 32 -10.24 10.31 -13.34
CA ILE A 32 -9.44 10.84 -12.23
C ILE A 32 -8.17 10.00 -12.13
N GLY A 33 -7.04 10.57 -12.54
CA GLY A 33 -5.72 9.99 -12.35
C GLY A 33 -5.51 9.55 -10.90
N ARG A 34 -4.85 8.40 -10.76
CA ARG A 34 -4.60 7.62 -9.53
C ARG A 34 -4.04 8.40 -8.32
N ASP A 35 -3.60 9.65 -8.53
CA ASP A 35 -2.97 10.51 -7.53
C ASP A 35 -3.80 11.73 -7.08
N LYS A 36 -5.02 11.92 -7.60
CA LYS A 36 -5.92 13.01 -7.16
C LYS A 36 -7.11 12.48 -6.34
N ILE A 37 -6.83 11.85 -5.20
CA ILE A 37 -7.86 11.75 -4.16
C ILE A 37 -7.96 13.13 -3.51
N ILE A 38 -8.90 13.93 -4.01
CA ILE A 38 -9.30 15.18 -3.36
C ILE A 38 -9.73 14.84 -1.94
N ASN A 39 -9.11 15.50 -0.96
CA ASN A 39 -9.25 15.27 0.46
C ASN A 39 -10.64 15.74 0.93
N TYR A 40 -11.69 15.00 0.58
CA TYR A 40 -13.02 15.18 1.15
C TYR A 40 -13.00 14.63 2.56
N GLN A 41 -12.53 15.44 3.51
CA GLN A 41 -12.73 15.15 4.92
C GLN A 41 -14.21 15.32 5.22
N LEU A 42 -14.92 14.20 5.33
CA LEU A 42 -16.30 14.17 5.78
C LEU A 42 -16.35 14.64 7.24
N ASP A 43 -17.01 15.77 7.49
CA ASP A 43 -17.25 16.29 8.84
C ASP A 43 -18.31 15.41 9.54
N LEU A 44 -17.83 14.34 10.18
CA LEU A 44 -18.66 13.38 10.92
C LEU A 44 -19.52 14.04 12.02
N PRO A 45 -18.99 14.98 12.84
CA PRO A 45 -19.80 15.72 13.80
C PRO A 45 -20.99 16.45 13.17
N ARG A 46 -20.77 17.15 12.05
CA ARG A 46 -21.83 17.87 11.35
C ARG A 46 -22.85 16.93 10.72
N LEU A 47 -22.40 15.82 10.15
CA LEU A 47 -23.28 14.77 9.61
C LEU A 47 -24.18 14.18 10.71
N LEU A 48 -23.62 13.89 11.88
CA LEU A 48 -24.38 13.41 13.04
C LEU A 48 -25.42 14.41 13.51
N ALA A 49 -25.05 15.68 13.65
CA ALA A 49 -25.98 16.73 14.07
C ALA A 49 -27.18 16.80 13.12
N ALA A 50 -26.93 16.79 11.81
CA ALA A 50 -27.98 16.79 10.80
C ALA A 50 -28.86 15.52 10.86
N LEU A 51 -28.28 14.36 11.16
CA LEU A 51 -29.03 13.10 11.27
C LEU A 51 -29.88 13.05 12.55
N HIS A 52 -29.39 13.53 13.68
CA HIS A 52 -30.17 13.63 14.92
C HIS A 52 -31.30 14.65 14.82
N GLU A 53 -31.14 15.72 14.04
CA GLU A 53 -32.24 16.66 13.77
C GLU A 53 -33.30 16.07 12.84
N ALA A 54 -32.91 15.19 11.91
CA ALA A 54 -33.80 14.61 10.91
C ALA A 54 -34.49 13.31 11.32
N LEU A 55 -33.99 12.63 12.35
CA LEU A 55 -34.46 11.31 12.80
C LEU A 55 -34.99 11.36 14.24
N PRO A 56 -35.84 10.40 14.65
CA PRO A 56 -36.29 10.30 16.03
C PRO A 56 -35.13 10.20 17.03
N ALA A 57 -35.29 10.75 18.23
CA ALA A 57 -34.24 10.81 19.25
C ALA A 57 -33.69 9.44 19.68
N ASP A 58 -34.49 8.37 19.54
CA ASP A 58 -34.12 6.99 19.89
C ASP A 58 -33.76 6.13 18.65
N ASP A 59 -33.59 6.73 17.48
CA ASP A 59 -33.20 6.00 16.27
C ASP A 59 -31.71 5.56 16.38
N PRO A 60 -31.39 4.25 16.29
CA PRO A 60 -30.01 3.79 16.36
C PRO A 60 -29.20 4.04 15.08
N LEU A 61 -29.85 4.42 13.97
CA LEU A 61 -29.23 4.57 12.65
C LEU A 61 -28.08 5.59 12.61
N PRO A 62 -28.18 6.81 13.22
CA PRO A 62 -27.08 7.78 13.24
C PRO A 62 -25.80 7.21 13.87
N GLN A 63 -25.93 6.50 14.99
CA GLN A 63 -24.79 5.89 15.67
C GLN A 63 -24.20 4.72 14.84
N GLN A 64 -25.05 3.86 14.28
CA GLN A 64 -24.60 2.76 13.41
C GLN A 64 -23.85 3.26 12.17
N LEU A 65 -24.31 4.37 11.58
CA LEU A 65 -23.63 5.01 10.46
C LEU A 65 -22.29 5.62 10.89
N LEU A 66 -22.22 6.26 12.05
CA LEU A 66 -20.97 6.80 12.58
C LEU A 66 -19.94 5.69 12.83
N ASP A 67 -20.34 4.61 13.48
CA ASP A 67 -19.46 3.47 13.76
C ASP A 67 -18.92 2.88 12.44
N SER A 68 -19.79 2.79 11.44
CA SER A 68 -19.44 2.32 10.09
C SER A 68 -18.46 3.25 9.39
N LEU A 69 -18.66 4.57 9.45
CA LEU A 69 -17.78 5.57 8.83
C LEU A 69 -16.42 5.64 9.53
N THR A 70 -16.40 5.56 10.86
CA THR A 70 -15.16 5.47 11.66
C THR A 70 -14.36 4.24 11.25
N ARG A 71 -15.01 3.07 11.16
CA ARG A 71 -14.35 1.84 10.72
C ARG A 71 -13.84 1.92 9.28
N PHE A 72 -14.55 2.62 8.40
CA PHE A 72 -14.06 2.90 7.05
C PHE A 72 -12.79 3.74 7.06
N GLN A 73 -12.75 4.81 7.85
CA GLN A 73 -11.58 5.67 7.98
C GLN A 73 -10.37 4.88 8.49
N GLU A 74 -10.56 4.07 9.52
CA GLU A 74 -9.51 3.19 10.06
C GLU A 74 -8.99 2.19 9.01
N LEU A 75 -9.88 1.54 8.26
CA LEU A 75 -9.49 0.59 7.22
C LEU A 75 -8.75 1.28 6.07
N HIS A 76 -9.17 2.48 5.67
CA HIS A 76 -8.46 3.26 4.66
C HIS A 76 -7.06 3.68 5.13
N ALA A 77 -6.93 4.10 6.38
CA ALA A 77 -5.63 4.48 6.95
C ALA A 77 -4.68 3.27 7.01
N ARG A 78 -5.18 2.10 7.43
CA ARG A 78 -4.42 0.84 7.39
C ARG A 78 -4.05 0.43 5.97
N LEU A 79 -4.98 0.55 5.02
CA LEU A 79 -4.73 0.21 3.61
C LEU A 79 -3.62 1.09 3.02
N HIS A 80 -3.66 2.39 3.32
CA HIS A 80 -2.62 3.32 2.93
C HIS A 80 -1.25 2.90 3.50
N GLU A 81 -1.15 2.67 4.81
CA GLU A 81 0.12 2.27 5.41
C GLU A 81 0.65 0.91 4.92
N TRP A 82 -0.22 -0.07 4.68
CA TRP A 82 0.21 -1.34 4.07
C TRP A 82 0.74 -1.16 2.65
N LYS A 83 0.10 -0.28 1.86
CA LYS A 83 0.58 0.06 0.52
C LYS A 83 1.94 0.75 0.57
N GLU A 84 2.14 1.69 1.49
CA GLU A 84 3.43 2.38 1.66
C GLU A 84 4.54 1.41 2.11
N LEU A 85 4.24 0.48 3.03
CA LEU A 85 5.20 -0.57 3.39
C LEU A 85 5.56 -1.45 2.18
N HIS A 86 4.56 -1.90 1.40
CA HIS A 86 4.79 -2.66 0.18
C HIS A 86 5.72 -1.89 -0.79
N ASN A 87 5.41 -0.63 -1.06
CA ASN A 87 6.18 0.19 -1.98
C ASN A 87 7.63 0.34 -1.52
N CYS A 88 7.84 0.62 -0.23
CA CYS A 88 9.18 0.77 0.33
C CYS A 88 9.99 -0.54 0.26
N LEU A 89 9.36 -1.68 0.55
CA LEU A 89 10.03 -2.99 0.46
C LEU A 89 10.35 -3.37 -0.98
N ASN A 90 9.42 -3.13 -1.90
CA ASN A 90 9.66 -3.35 -3.32
C ASN A 90 10.82 -2.50 -3.83
N ASP A 91 10.88 -1.22 -3.44
CA ASP A 91 12.01 -0.34 -3.75
C ASP A 91 13.34 -0.87 -3.23
N VAL A 92 13.38 -1.36 -1.99
CA VAL A 92 14.59 -1.98 -1.40
C VAL A 92 15.03 -3.19 -2.22
N LEU A 93 14.10 -4.09 -2.57
CA LEU A 93 14.40 -5.28 -3.36
C LEU A 93 14.87 -4.91 -4.77
N MET A 94 14.24 -3.94 -5.43
CA MET A 94 14.65 -3.51 -6.77
C MET A 94 16.09 -2.98 -6.82
N VAL A 95 16.50 -2.20 -5.81
CA VAL A 95 17.87 -1.64 -5.79
C VAL A 95 18.91 -2.64 -5.30
N LYS A 96 18.52 -3.74 -4.62
CA LYS A 96 19.46 -4.74 -4.10
C LYS A 96 20.09 -5.59 -5.21
N ASP A 97 19.37 -5.80 -6.31
CA ASP A 97 19.73 -6.78 -7.35
C ASP A 97 21.18 -6.66 -7.82
N GLN A 98 21.65 -5.43 -8.04
CA GLN A 98 23.03 -5.20 -8.50
C GLN A 98 24.08 -5.61 -7.46
N PHE A 99 23.81 -5.36 -6.18
CA PHE A 99 24.68 -5.76 -5.10
C PHE A 99 24.69 -7.29 -4.93
N THR A 100 23.51 -7.91 -4.90
CA THR A 100 23.37 -9.37 -4.74
C THR A 100 24.10 -10.13 -5.85
N ARG A 101 23.89 -9.74 -7.12
CA ARG A 101 24.56 -10.40 -8.25
C ARG A 101 26.08 -10.30 -8.19
N GLU A 102 26.63 -9.19 -7.69
CA GLU A 102 28.08 -9.05 -7.55
C GLU A 102 28.63 -9.93 -6.42
N VAL A 103 27.93 -10.03 -5.30
CA VAL A 103 28.28 -10.95 -4.20
C VAL A 103 28.26 -12.40 -4.68
N GLU A 104 27.19 -12.82 -5.36
CA GLU A 104 27.07 -14.16 -5.96
C GLU A 104 28.18 -14.44 -6.98
N ARG A 105 28.50 -13.46 -7.83
CA ARG A 105 29.57 -13.59 -8.83
C ARG A 105 30.93 -13.82 -8.17
N LEU A 106 31.24 -13.06 -7.12
CA LEU A 106 32.51 -13.17 -6.40
C LEU A 106 32.63 -14.51 -5.67
N ASP A 107 31.55 -14.95 -5.02
CA ASP A 107 31.50 -16.24 -4.32
C ASP A 107 31.72 -17.40 -5.31
N ALA A 108 31.02 -17.39 -6.45
CA ALA A 108 31.16 -18.41 -7.49
C ALA A 108 32.58 -18.48 -8.10
N GLN A 109 33.32 -17.37 -8.08
CA GLN A 109 34.71 -17.31 -8.58
C GLN A 109 35.76 -17.59 -7.51
N GLY A 110 35.37 -17.65 -6.23
CA GLY A 110 36.29 -17.70 -5.10
C GLY A 110 37.19 -16.47 -5.01
N GLU A 111 36.75 -15.34 -5.56
CA GLU A 111 37.51 -14.09 -5.55
C GLU A 111 37.13 -13.27 -4.32
N PRO A 112 38.09 -12.74 -3.54
CA PRO A 112 37.78 -11.91 -2.39
C PRO A 112 37.12 -10.58 -2.78
N GLY A 113 37.09 -10.20 -4.06
CA GLY A 113 36.46 -8.98 -4.54
C GLY A 113 37.07 -7.68 -4.00
N ASP A 114 36.51 -6.55 -4.44
CA ASP A 114 36.82 -5.23 -3.87
C ASP A 114 35.69 -4.81 -2.91
N ARG A 115 35.97 -4.88 -1.61
CA ARG A 115 35.05 -4.42 -0.56
C ARG A 115 34.59 -2.98 -0.77
N ARG A 116 35.44 -2.09 -1.28
CA ARG A 116 35.03 -0.69 -1.54
C ARG A 116 34.03 -0.62 -2.68
N ALA A 117 34.19 -1.44 -3.71
CA ALA A 117 33.21 -1.56 -4.79
C ALA A 117 31.87 -2.11 -4.27
N LEU A 118 31.90 -3.18 -3.46
CA LEU A 118 30.71 -3.75 -2.81
C LEU A 118 30.01 -2.73 -1.90
N ALA A 119 30.76 -1.98 -1.09
CA ALA A 119 30.21 -0.91 -0.26
C ALA A 119 29.56 0.20 -1.08
N ARG A 120 30.06 0.51 -2.29
CA ARG A 120 29.43 1.47 -3.19
C ARG A 120 28.11 0.92 -3.77
N LEU A 121 28.06 -0.36 -4.12
CA LEU A 121 26.84 -1.03 -4.59
C LEU A 121 25.79 -1.16 -3.48
N TRP A 122 26.22 -1.30 -2.22
CA TRP A 122 25.33 -1.39 -1.06
C TRP A 122 24.66 -0.05 -0.69
N ARG A 123 25.33 1.09 -0.93
CA ARG A 123 24.85 2.42 -0.49
C ARG A 123 23.41 2.74 -0.91
N PRO A 124 22.97 2.52 -2.17
CA PRO A 124 21.58 2.74 -2.56
C PRO A 124 20.58 1.89 -1.76
N VAL A 125 20.93 0.63 -1.47
CA VAL A 125 20.12 -0.27 -0.64
C VAL A 125 20.01 0.28 0.78
N ALA A 126 21.14 0.63 1.40
CA ALA A 126 21.18 1.23 2.73
C ALA A 126 20.38 2.54 2.81
N GLN A 127 20.39 3.36 1.76
CA GLN A 127 19.59 4.57 1.67
C GLN A 127 18.09 4.25 1.64
N LYS A 128 17.64 3.29 0.82
CA LYS A 128 16.24 2.88 0.77
C LYS A 128 15.76 2.29 2.09
N VAL A 129 16.59 1.48 2.74
CA VAL A 129 16.28 0.99 4.10
C VAL A 129 16.24 2.14 5.10
N SER A 130 17.09 3.17 5.00
CA SER A 130 17.00 4.34 5.88
C SER A 130 15.63 5.03 5.76
N LEU A 131 15.18 5.30 4.53
CA LEU A 131 13.88 5.90 4.27
C LEU A 131 12.72 5.06 4.81
N LEU A 132 12.79 3.73 4.65
CA LEU A 132 11.83 2.80 5.24
C LEU A 132 11.77 2.91 6.77
N LEU A 133 12.93 3.01 7.44
CA LEU A 133 13.00 3.12 8.90
C LEU A 133 12.55 4.51 9.40
N ASP A 134 12.84 5.57 8.65
CA ASP A 134 12.35 6.92 8.95
C ASP A 134 10.82 6.95 8.86
N TRP A 135 10.25 6.33 7.81
CA TRP A 135 8.81 6.17 7.69
C TRP A 135 8.23 5.30 8.82
N ALA A 136 8.92 4.23 9.21
CA ALA A 136 8.50 3.35 10.31
C ALA A 136 8.29 4.08 11.64
N ALA A 137 9.03 5.18 11.88
CA ALA A 137 8.86 6.02 13.05
C ALA A 137 7.56 6.87 13.03
N THR A 138 6.88 6.93 11.88
CA THR A 138 5.66 7.73 11.67
C THR A 138 4.38 6.89 11.56
N VAL A 139 4.51 5.56 11.46
CA VAL A 139 3.41 4.60 11.35
C VAL A 139 2.49 4.66 12.57
N GLN A 140 1.18 4.60 12.35
CA GLN A 140 0.17 4.71 13.42
C GLN A 140 -0.87 3.59 13.39
N HIS A 141 -1.18 3.02 12.23
CA HIS A 141 -2.38 2.19 12.05
C HIS A 141 -2.09 0.70 11.86
N ILE A 142 -0.91 0.33 11.33
CA ILE A 142 -0.55 -1.09 11.11
C ILE A 142 0.35 -1.67 12.21
N ALA A 143 1.02 -0.82 12.99
CA ALA A 143 1.89 -1.21 14.09
C ALA A 143 2.22 -0.02 14.99
N ALA A 144 2.81 -0.29 16.17
CA ALA A 144 3.43 0.77 16.97
C ALA A 144 4.66 1.34 16.23
N PRO A 145 4.87 2.67 16.22
CA PRO A 145 5.98 3.28 15.49
C PRO A 145 7.34 2.82 15.99
N LEU A 146 8.33 2.88 15.09
CA LEU A 146 9.72 2.58 15.40
C LEU A 146 10.30 3.66 16.33
N VAL A 147 10.87 3.23 17.44
CA VAL A 147 11.54 4.08 18.43
C VAL A 147 12.93 3.52 18.76
N GLN A 148 13.86 4.45 19.01
CA GLN A 148 15.18 4.11 19.52
C GLN A 148 15.12 4.08 21.06
N THR A 149 15.55 2.97 21.65
CA THR A 149 15.65 2.76 23.09
C THR A 149 17.11 2.47 23.49
N PRO A 150 17.45 2.50 24.79
CA PRO A 150 18.79 2.10 25.26
C PRO A 150 19.16 0.66 24.89
N ASP A 151 18.17 -0.24 24.84
CA ASP A 151 18.34 -1.67 24.55
C ASP A 151 18.31 -1.98 23.04
N GLY A 152 18.16 -0.97 22.18
CA GLY A 152 18.13 -1.13 20.73
C GLY A 152 16.93 -0.43 20.07
N ARG A 153 16.42 -0.99 18.99
CA ARG A 153 15.21 -0.48 18.32
C ARG A 153 14.01 -1.31 18.73
N GLN A 154 12.92 -0.63 19.07
CA GLN A 154 11.62 -1.25 19.32
C GLN A 154 10.60 -0.69 18.34
N GLY A 155 9.65 -1.51 17.90
CA GLY A 155 8.68 -1.08 16.90
C GLY A 155 8.16 -2.25 16.07
N PRO A 156 7.74 -2.00 14.82
CA PRO A 156 7.23 -3.04 13.95
C PRO A 156 8.31 -4.10 13.70
N ARG A 157 7.95 -5.38 13.77
CA ARG A 157 8.87 -6.50 13.57
C ARG A 157 9.66 -6.39 12.26
N TRP A 158 9.00 -5.98 11.17
CA TRP A 158 9.64 -5.77 9.88
C TRP A 158 10.74 -4.70 9.92
N ALA A 159 10.53 -3.60 10.64
CA ALA A 159 11.50 -2.51 10.74
C ALA A 159 12.73 -2.95 11.55
N VAL A 160 12.51 -3.66 12.65
CA VAL A 160 13.58 -4.16 13.51
C VAL A 160 14.43 -5.20 12.77
N GLU A 161 13.82 -6.19 12.14
CA GLU A 161 14.54 -7.27 11.45
C GLU A 161 15.31 -6.76 10.22
N ILE A 162 14.70 -5.92 9.38
CA ILE A 162 15.37 -5.34 8.20
C ILE A 162 16.50 -4.40 8.64
N GLY A 163 16.26 -3.60 9.70
CA GLY A 163 17.28 -2.72 10.26
C GLY A 163 18.49 -3.50 10.81
N ALA A 164 18.26 -4.65 11.45
CA ALA A 164 19.32 -5.53 11.94
C ALA A 164 20.09 -6.19 10.79
N ALA A 165 19.39 -6.72 9.78
CA ALA A 165 20.02 -7.33 8.61
C ALA A 165 20.88 -6.33 7.83
N ARG A 166 20.40 -5.09 7.67
CA ARG A 166 21.20 -3.99 7.10
C ARG A 166 22.47 -3.75 7.92
N ALA A 167 22.35 -3.61 9.23
CA ALA A 167 23.49 -3.31 10.10
C ALA A 167 24.55 -4.43 10.05
N HIS A 168 24.12 -5.68 9.90
CA HIS A 168 25.00 -6.82 9.74
C HIS A 168 25.83 -6.74 8.44
N ILE A 169 25.19 -6.47 7.31
CA ILE A 169 25.90 -6.25 6.03
C ILE A 169 26.85 -5.05 6.13
N GLU A 170 26.40 -3.94 6.72
CA GLU A 170 27.26 -2.76 6.91
C GLU A 170 28.50 -3.05 7.75
N ALA A 171 28.38 -3.92 8.77
CA ALA A 171 29.51 -4.36 9.59
C ALA A 171 30.52 -5.19 8.81
N LEU A 172 30.06 -6.13 7.96
CA LEU A 172 30.93 -6.95 7.10
C LEU A 172 31.65 -6.12 6.02
N LEU A 173 31.09 -4.97 5.65
CA LEU A 173 31.69 -4.03 4.70
C LEU A 173 32.63 -2.99 5.35
N GLN A 174 32.77 -2.98 6.68
CA GLN A 174 33.72 -2.09 7.36
C GLN A 174 35.19 -2.47 7.12
N PRO A 175 36.13 -1.54 7.32
CA PRO A 175 37.57 -1.84 7.35
C PRO A 175 37.92 -2.93 8.37
N GLY A 176 38.62 -3.97 7.92
CA GLY A 176 38.93 -5.18 8.69
C GLY A 176 39.19 -6.39 7.80
N GLU A 177 39.26 -7.57 8.43
CA GLU A 177 39.23 -8.86 7.74
C GLU A 177 37.94 -8.98 6.92
N PHE A 178 38.07 -9.42 5.67
CA PHE A 178 36.95 -9.52 4.74
C PHE A 178 36.56 -10.98 4.56
N ASP A 179 35.36 -11.31 5.02
CA ASP A 179 34.77 -12.63 4.90
C ASP A 179 33.63 -12.57 3.87
N LEU A 180 33.94 -13.06 2.66
CA LEU A 180 32.97 -13.08 1.57
C LEU A 180 31.83 -14.07 1.81
N THR A 181 32.11 -15.20 2.45
CA THR A 181 31.08 -16.21 2.77
C THR A 181 30.08 -15.63 3.76
N ALA A 182 30.56 -14.96 4.83
CA ALA A 182 29.67 -14.26 5.74
C ALA A 182 28.86 -13.16 5.05
N LEU A 183 29.44 -12.44 4.08
CA LEU A 183 28.72 -11.43 3.31
C LEU A 183 27.65 -12.04 2.40
N TYR A 184 27.93 -13.18 1.79
CA TYR A 184 26.97 -13.93 0.98
C TYR A 184 25.77 -14.38 1.84
N ASP A 185 26.03 -15.02 2.98
CA ASP A 185 24.99 -15.47 3.91
C ASP A 185 24.15 -14.29 4.42
N ALA A 186 24.80 -13.19 4.82
CA ALA A 186 24.11 -11.98 5.25
C ALA A 186 23.24 -11.35 4.15
N THR A 187 23.68 -11.43 2.89
CA THR A 187 22.93 -10.93 1.72
C THR A 187 21.70 -11.80 1.45
N TYR A 188 21.82 -13.11 1.64
CA TYR A 188 20.70 -14.05 1.54
C TYR A 188 19.69 -13.80 2.67
N ASP A 189 20.14 -13.68 3.92
CA ASP A 189 19.26 -13.39 5.07
C ASP A 189 18.52 -12.07 4.92
N PHE A 190 19.19 -11.02 4.44
CA PHE A 190 18.56 -9.74 4.12
C PHE A 190 17.45 -9.90 3.05
N SER A 191 17.70 -10.75 2.06
CA SER A 191 16.74 -11.06 1.00
C SER A 191 15.51 -11.78 1.54
N ASP A 192 15.70 -12.86 2.29
CA ASP A 192 14.62 -13.64 2.89
C ASP A 192 13.74 -12.77 3.80
N VAL A 193 14.35 -11.97 4.68
CA VAL A 193 13.60 -11.08 5.58
C VAL A 193 12.79 -10.06 4.79
N SER A 194 13.37 -9.44 3.76
CA SER A 194 12.70 -8.41 2.96
C SER A 194 11.54 -8.99 2.15
N GLU A 195 11.73 -10.14 1.51
CA GLU A 195 10.72 -10.83 0.71
C GLU A 195 9.58 -11.37 1.57
N ARG A 196 9.90 -11.95 2.73
CA ARG A 196 8.90 -12.41 3.70
C ARG A 196 8.00 -11.27 4.15
N HIS A 197 8.58 -10.10 4.49
CA HIS A 197 7.77 -8.96 4.91
C HIS A 197 7.00 -8.31 3.76
N LEU A 198 7.53 -8.33 2.54
CA LEU A 198 6.79 -7.89 1.36
C LEU A 198 5.54 -8.76 1.15
N TYR A 199 5.70 -10.08 1.20
CA TYR A 199 4.58 -11.01 1.10
C TYR A 199 3.52 -10.79 2.20
N LEU A 200 3.96 -10.55 3.43
CA LEU A 200 3.05 -10.25 4.54
C LEU A 200 2.31 -8.92 4.33
N ALA A 201 3.00 -7.87 3.87
CA ALA A 201 2.38 -6.59 3.54
C ALA A 201 1.31 -6.76 2.44
N ASP A 202 1.61 -7.51 1.38
CA ASP A 202 0.68 -7.84 0.31
C ASP A 202 -0.57 -8.57 0.79
N LYS A 203 -0.36 -9.56 1.65
CA LYS A 203 -1.47 -10.30 2.24
C LYS A 203 -2.37 -9.36 3.05
N GLN A 204 -1.78 -8.52 3.90
CA GLN A 204 -2.53 -7.58 4.73
C GLN A 204 -3.24 -6.50 3.91
N LEU A 205 -2.66 -6.06 2.78
CA LEU A 205 -3.30 -5.15 1.84
C LEU A 205 -4.56 -5.80 1.25
N ARG A 206 -4.47 -7.05 0.78
CA ARG A 206 -5.62 -7.81 0.26
C ARG A 206 -6.70 -8.03 1.32
N ASP A 207 -6.30 -8.43 2.53
CA ASP A 207 -7.24 -8.68 3.64
C ASP A 207 -7.97 -7.39 4.07
N THR A 208 -7.25 -6.27 4.13
CA THR A 208 -7.82 -4.95 4.46
C THR A 208 -8.77 -4.49 3.36
N ALA A 209 -8.39 -4.61 2.09
CA ALA A 209 -9.25 -4.28 0.95
C ALA A 209 -10.52 -5.15 0.91
N GLY A 210 -10.40 -6.45 1.18
CA GLY A 210 -11.54 -7.38 1.27
C GLY A 210 -12.51 -7.02 2.41
N THR A 211 -11.97 -6.61 3.55
CA THR A 211 -12.76 -6.13 4.69
C THR A 211 -13.52 -4.85 4.33
N LEU A 212 -12.84 -3.91 3.68
CA LEU A 212 -13.42 -2.65 3.21
C LEU A 212 -14.53 -2.88 2.18
N TYR A 213 -14.30 -3.78 1.22
CA TYR A 213 -15.32 -4.19 0.26
C TYR A 213 -16.55 -4.80 0.96
N THR A 214 -16.34 -5.71 1.91
CA THR A 214 -17.43 -6.33 2.66
C THR A 214 -18.24 -5.29 3.45
N LEU A 215 -17.55 -4.38 4.13
CA LEU A 215 -18.19 -3.28 4.86
C LEU A 215 -19.03 -2.40 3.93
N SER A 216 -18.52 -2.07 2.74
CA SER A 216 -19.26 -1.31 1.73
C SER A 216 -20.53 -2.02 1.27
N GLN A 217 -20.49 -3.35 1.08
CA GLN A 217 -21.64 -4.14 0.67
C GLN A 217 -22.69 -4.24 1.77
N ILE A 218 -22.27 -4.33 3.04
CA ILE A 218 -23.19 -4.34 4.18
C ILE A 218 -23.95 -3.01 4.25
N ILE A 219 -23.24 -1.88 4.17
CA ILE A 219 -23.84 -0.55 4.32
C ILE A 219 -24.70 -0.18 3.12
N LEU A 220 -24.22 -0.38 1.89
CA LEU A 220 -25.00 -0.10 0.68
C LEU A 220 -26.15 -1.10 0.49
N GLY A 221 -25.94 -2.35 0.92
CA GLY A 221 -26.93 -3.42 0.85
C GLY A 221 -28.02 -3.31 1.93
N SER A 222 -27.71 -2.78 3.11
CA SER A 222 -28.70 -2.49 4.15
C SER A 222 -29.57 -1.29 3.75
N MET A 223 -28.98 -0.23 3.18
CA MET A 223 -29.71 0.92 2.64
C MET A 223 -30.71 0.55 1.54
N LYS A 224 -30.38 -0.43 0.68
CA LYS A 224 -31.30 -0.92 -0.35
C LYS A 224 -32.50 -1.69 0.23
N ARG A 225 -32.30 -2.48 1.28
CA ARG A 225 -33.36 -3.29 1.90
C ARG A 225 -34.34 -2.44 2.73
N GLU A 226 -33.87 -1.39 3.37
CA GLU A 226 -34.71 -0.49 4.17
C GLU A 226 -35.62 0.41 3.31
N ARG A 227 -35.16 0.80 2.11
CA ARG A 227 -36.02 1.47 1.11
C ARG A 227 -37.16 0.58 0.60
N LEU A 228 -36.95 -0.73 0.53
CA LEU A 228 -37.96 -1.69 0.07
C LEU A 228 -38.98 -2.04 1.17
N SER A 229 -38.60 -1.98 2.46
CA SER A 229 -39.51 -2.23 3.59
C SER A 229 -40.35 -1.01 3.99
N ARG A 230 -39.89 0.21 3.70
CA ARG A 230 -40.65 1.46 3.91
C ARG A 230 -41.55 1.86 2.73
N ALA A 231 -41.63 1.06 1.66
CA ALA A 231 -42.62 1.27 0.62
C ALA A 231 -44.02 1.07 1.24
N PRO A 232 -44.93 2.06 1.17
CA PRO A 232 -46.27 1.90 1.73
C PRO A 232 -46.92 0.72 1.02
N SER A 233 -47.38 -0.27 1.81
CA SER A 233 -48.29 -1.30 1.33
C SER A 233 -49.56 -0.59 0.86
N GLY A 234 -49.58 -0.22 -0.42
CA GLY A 234 -50.74 0.30 -1.11
C GLY A 234 -51.82 -0.76 -1.02
N THR A 235 -52.68 -0.62 -0.01
CA THR A 235 -53.96 -1.30 0.05
C THR A 235 -54.76 -0.76 -1.13
N PRO A 236 -55.17 -1.60 -2.10
CA PRO A 236 -56.08 -1.13 -3.12
C PRO A 236 -57.43 -0.90 -2.43
N THR A 237 -57.74 0.36 -2.13
CA THR A 237 -59.08 0.76 -1.73
C THR A 237 -59.97 0.58 -2.96
N ALA A 238 -60.65 -0.56 -3.05
CA ALA A 238 -61.75 -0.75 -3.99
C ALA A 238 -62.91 0.13 -3.53
N ALA A 239 -62.90 1.39 -3.97
CA ALA A 239 -64.06 2.25 -3.92
C ALA A 239 -65.04 1.80 -5.00
N GLY A 240 -66.17 1.24 -4.58
CA GLY A 240 -67.34 1.08 -5.43
C GLY A 240 -67.97 2.44 -5.75
N ALA A 241 -68.38 2.59 -7.01
CA ALA A 241 -69.41 3.50 -7.54
C ALA A 241 -69.41 3.25 -9.07
N ALA A 242 -70.51 3.07 -9.79
CA ALA A 242 -71.94 3.00 -9.51
C ALA A 242 -72.58 2.21 -10.66
#